data_AF-A0A2D8Z9N1-F1
#
_entry.id   AF-A0A2D8Z9N1-F1
#
_cell.length_a   1.000
_cell.length_b   1.000
_cell.length_c   1.000
_cell.angle_alpha   90.00
_cell.angle_beta   90.00
_cell.angle_gamma   90.00
#
_symmetry.space_group_name_H-M   'P 1'
#
loop_
_entity.id
_entity.type
_entity.pdbx_description
1 polymer ?
#
loop_
_entity_poly.entity_id
_entity_poly.type
_entity_poly.pdbx_seq_one_letter_code
_entity_poly.pdbx_strand_id
1 'polypeptide(L)'
;MSFEEIRVITIVYIAVFLPLIILFLKKTKLPDWIPTLYIVGIVICALGWELWFTYGWLDGDAVDIRRSEGLNFWLPKDLNWLMNSMGDAGTVLLGGIWLMWITHNKNILIFKQWKWSAFFVLLLWCVSQNIFVEMFLYHDQLSEGKTLSWAPLSPFGPYFNPTLFEFNERTIMLQTQIPWIVLPWFFYKTVINLNKN
;
A
#
# COMPACT_ATOMS: atom_id res chain seq x y z
N MET A 1 -25.54 -2.00 -6.97
CA MET A 1 -24.20 -1.52 -6.56
C MET A 1 -24.40 -0.24 -5.76
N SER A 2 -23.95 -0.21 -4.52
CA SER A 2 -24.09 0.95 -3.64
C SER A 2 -23.09 2.06 -4.02
N PHE A 3 -23.33 3.28 -3.54
CA PHE A 3 -22.40 4.39 -3.72
C PHE A 3 -21.01 4.08 -3.12
N GLU A 4 -20.99 3.40 -1.98
CA GLU A 4 -19.76 2.98 -1.30
C GLU A 4 -18.94 2.02 -2.18
N GLU A 5 -19.59 1.02 -2.78
CA GLU A 5 -18.93 0.07 -3.68
C GLU A 5 -18.34 0.76 -4.91
N ILE A 6 -19.10 1.66 -5.55
CA ILE A 6 -18.65 2.44 -6.71
C ILE A 6 -17.44 3.30 -6.34
N ARG A 7 -17.47 3.95 -5.17
CA ARG A 7 -16.36 4.75 -4.66
C ARG A 7 -15.11 3.90 -4.51
N VAL A 8 -15.23 2.73 -3.86
CA VAL A 8 -14.11 1.81 -3.64
C VAL A 8 -13.50 1.37 -4.96
N ILE A 9 -14.32 0.86 -5.89
CA ILE A 9 -13.87 0.40 -7.20
C ILE A 9 -13.17 1.53 -7.94
N THR A 10 -13.79 2.71 -7.99
CA THR A 10 -13.25 3.86 -8.72
C THR A 10 -11.89 4.30 -8.17
N ILE A 11 -11.77 4.43 -6.84
CA ILE A 11 -10.51 4.84 -6.20
C ILE A 11 -9.41 3.81 -6.44
N VAL A 12 -9.69 2.51 -6.31
CA VAL A 12 -8.70 1.44 -6.56
C VAL A 12 -8.20 1.49 -8.00
N TYR A 13 -9.11 1.58 -8.97
CA TYR A 13 -8.72 1.65 -10.38
C TYR A 13 -7.92 2.92 -10.68
N ILE A 14 -8.31 4.07 -10.15
CA ILE A 14 -7.54 5.31 -10.31
C ILE A 14 -6.14 5.17 -9.67
N ALA A 15 -6.06 4.62 -8.45
CA ALA A 15 -4.80 4.44 -7.73
C ALA A 15 -3.82 3.51 -8.47
N VAL A 16 -4.33 2.59 -9.29
CA VAL A 16 -3.51 1.72 -10.15
C VAL A 16 -3.16 2.40 -11.47
N PHE A 17 -4.16 2.85 -12.22
CA PHE A 17 -3.98 3.28 -13.59
C PHE A 17 -3.35 4.66 -13.70
N LEU A 18 -3.61 5.58 -12.79
CA LEU A 18 -3.03 6.93 -12.86
C LEU A 18 -1.49 6.91 -12.74
N PRO A 19 -0.88 6.25 -11.74
CA PRO A 19 0.58 6.11 -11.70
C PRO A 19 1.14 5.42 -12.94
N LEU A 20 0.51 4.36 -13.43
CA LEU A 20 0.95 3.66 -14.65
C LEU A 20 0.94 4.56 -15.88
N ILE A 21 -0.13 5.33 -16.08
CA ILE A 21 -0.25 6.28 -17.18
C ILE A 21 0.86 7.32 -17.08
N ILE A 22 1.13 7.85 -15.87
CA ILE A 22 2.23 8.80 -15.65
C ILE A 22 3.59 8.17 -15.99
N LEU A 23 3.86 6.96 -15.50
CA LEU A 23 5.10 6.21 -15.78
C LEU A 23 5.30 6.01 -17.29
N PHE A 24 4.24 5.65 -18.01
CA PHE A 24 4.30 5.45 -19.45
C PHE A 24 4.51 6.76 -20.21
N LEU A 25 3.70 7.79 -19.94
CA LEU A 25 3.75 9.07 -20.65
C LEU A 25 5.00 9.90 -20.33
N LYS A 26 5.60 9.69 -19.16
CA LYS A 26 6.80 10.42 -18.71
C LYS A 26 8.06 9.56 -18.70
N LYS A 27 8.03 8.36 -19.31
CA LYS A 27 9.15 7.41 -19.31
C LYS A 27 10.50 8.05 -19.65
N THR A 28 10.54 8.95 -20.64
CA THR A 28 11.78 9.61 -21.08
C THR A 28 12.28 10.73 -20.15
N LYS A 29 11.46 11.16 -19.19
CA LYS A 29 11.77 12.24 -18.22
C LYS A 29 12.00 11.71 -16.82
N LEU A 30 11.66 10.45 -16.55
CA LEU A 30 11.83 9.82 -15.27
C LEU A 30 13.22 9.17 -15.20
N PRO A 31 13.85 9.13 -14.02
CA PRO A 31 15.05 8.34 -13.82
C PRO A 31 14.82 6.86 -14.15
N ASP A 32 15.83 6.21 -14.74
CA ASP A 32 15.74 4.82 -15.23
C ASP A 32 15.50 3.79 -14.10
N TRP A 33 15.77 4.15 -12.84
CA TRP A 33 15.49 3.29 -11.68
C TRP A 33 14.03 3.29 -11.24
N ILE A 34 13.20 4.25 -11.70
CA ILE A 34 11.79 4.36 -11.27
C ILE A 34 10.97 3.12 -11.71
N PRO A 35 11.02 2.64 -12.96
CA PRO A 35 10.32 1.41 -13.36
C PRO A 35 10.77 0.19 -12.54
N THR A 36 12.07 0.03 -12.30
CA THR A 36 12.59 -1.06 -11.46
C THR A 36 12.03 -0.96 -10.05
N LEU A 37 12.04 0.23 -9.46
CA LEU A 37 11.52 0.45 -8.12
C LEU A 37 10.00 0.16 -8.03
N TYR A 38 9.23 0.51 -9.07
CA TYR A 38 7.81 0.18 -9.15
C TYR A 38 7.58 -1.34 -9.12
N ILE A 39 8.31 -2.10 -9.95
CA ILE A 39 8.22 -3.57 -9.98
C ILE A 39 8.61 -4.17 -8.64
N VAL A 40 9.69 -3.68 -8.03
CA VAL A 40 10.10 -4.11 -6.67
C VAL A 40 8.99 -3.82 -5.65
N GLY A 41 8.37 -2.64 -5.73
CA GLY A 41 7.22 -2.27 -4.89
C GLY A 41 6.07 -3.27 -5.02
N ILE A 42 5.65 -3.58 -6.26
CA ILE A 42 4.58 -4.56 -6.51
C ILE A 42 4.91 -5.90 -5.86
N VAL A 43 6.13 -6.41 -6.08
CA VAL A 43 6.55 -7.71 -5.54
C VAL A 43 6.55 -7.70 -4.02
N ILE A 44 7.03 -6.63 -3.39
CA ILE A 44 7.07 -6.54 -1.92
C ILE A 44 5.66 -6.43 -1.34
N CYS A 45 4.76 -5.63 -1.92
CA CYS A 45 3.37 -5.54 -1.44
C CYS A 45 2.63 -6.88 -1.63
N ALA A 46 2.77 -7.48 -2.82
CA ALA A 46 2.17 -8.77 -3.17
C ALA A 46 2.56 -9.88 -2.19
N LEU A 47 3.86 -10.11 -2.03
CA LEU A 47 4.40 -11.18 -1.19
C LEU A 47 4.39 -10.83 0.29
N GLY A 48 4.44 -9.54 0.63
CA GLY A 48 4.52 -9.04 1.99
C GLY A 48 3.20 -9.13 2.74
N TRP A 49 2.08 -8.85 2.06
CA TRP A 49 0.75 -8.96 2.69
C TRP A 49 -0.42 -9.16 1.72
N GLU A 50 -0.40 -8.60 0.50
CA GLU A 50 -1.60 -8.57 -0.35
C GLU A 50 -2.13 -9.96 -0.73
N LEU A 51 -1.24 -10.90 -1.07
CA LEU A 51 -1.66 -12.28 -1.34
C LEU A 51 -2.23 -12.95 -0.08
N TRP A 52 -1.57 -12.78 1.05
CA TRP A 52 -1.98 -13.37 2.31
C TRP A 52 -3.34 -12.85 2.77
N PHE A 53 -3.54 -11.53 2.74
CA PHE A 53 -4.80 -10.90 3.10
C PHE A 53 -5.90 -11.20 2.08
N THR A 54 -5.57 -11.27 0.78
CA THR A 54 -6.55 -11.60 -0.25
C THR A 54 -7.04 -13.02 -0.14
N TYR A 55 -6.14 -13.98 0.02
CA TYR A 55 -6.49 -15.41 0.01
C TYR A 55 -6.82 -15.98 1.39
N GLY A 56 -6.43 -15.34 2.48
CA GLY A 56 -6.63 -15.89 3.82
C GLY A 56 -5.75 -17.10 4.11
N TRP A 57 -4.54 -17.17 3.54
CA TRP A 57 -3.76 -18.41 3.49
C TRP A 57 -3.39 -19.00 4.85
N LEU A 58 -3.21 -18.18 5.89
CA LEU A 58 -2.85 -18.65 7.20
C LEU A 58 -3.73 -17.98 8.27
N ASP A 59 -4.71 -18.75 8.74
CA ASP A 59 -5.65 -18.41 9.82
C ASP A 59 -6.41 -17.09 9.62
N GLY A 60 -6.64 -16.68 8.36
CA GLY A 60 -7.40 -15.48 8.01
C GLY A 60 -8.56 -15.76 7.09
N ASP A 61 -9.53 -14.84 7.07
CA ASP A 61 -10.64 -14.88 6.13
C ASP A 61 -10.22 -14.30 4.78
N ALA A 62 -10.56 -15.02 3.72
CA ALA A 62 -10.34 -14.53 2.38
C ALA A 62 -11.15 -13.26 2.09
N VAL A 63 -10.63 -12.39 1.22
CA VAL A 63 -11.24 -11.09 0.94
C VAL A 63 -12.65 -11.21 0.37
N ASP A 64 -12.95 -12.29 -0.34
CA ASP A 64 -14.26 -12.54 -0.93
C ASP A 64 -15.35 -12.86 0.10
N ILE A 65 -14.96 -13.35 1.27
CA ILE A 65 -15.87 -13.57 2.40
C ILE A 65 -16.02 -12.27 3.21
N ARG A 66 -14.98 -11.44 3.24
CA ARG A 66 -14.93 -10.19 4.02
C ARG A 66 -15.64 -9.01 3.36
N ARG A 67 -16.16 -9.11 2.13
CA ARG A 67 -16.77 -7.99 1.40
C ARG A 67 -18.04 -8.39 0.65
N SER A 68 -18.74 -7.40 0.11
CA SER A 68 -20.00 -7.61 -0.62
C SER A 68 -19.82 -8.34 -1.95
N GLU A 69 -20.90 -8.99 -2.41
CA GLU A 69 -20.97 -9.61 -3.74
C GLU A 69 -20.69 -8.63 -4.88
N GLY A 70 -21.15 -7.37 -4.74
CA GLY A 70 -20.88 -6.31 -5.70
C GLY A 70 -19.39 -6.04 -5.88
N LEU A 71 -18.64 -5.93 -4.78
CA LEU A 71 -17.17 -5.77 -4.84
C LEU A 71 -16.49 -7.02 -5.39
N ASN A 72 -16.97 -8.22 -5.02
CA ASN A 72 -16.44 -9.47 -5.57
C ASN A 72 -16.60 -9.59 -7.08
N PHE A 73 -17.69 -9.05 -7.63
CA PHE A 73 -17.93 -9.06 -9.07
C PHE A 73 -16.97 -8.11 -9.82
N TRP A 74 -16.80 -6.88 -9.33
CA TRP A 74 -16.04 -5.84 -10.03
C TRP A 74 -14.54 -5.87 -9.74
N LEU A 75 -14.13 -6.37 -8.59
CA LEU A 75 -12.74 -6.55 -8.22
C LEU A 75 -12.52 -7.99 -7.73
N PRO A 76 -12.62 -9.01 -8.59
CA PRO A 76 -12.50 -10.41 -8.19
C PRO A 76 -11.25 -10.69 -7.39
N LYS A 77 -11.29 -11.70 -6.51
CA LYS A 77 -10.20 -12.07 -5.61
C LYS A 77 -8.83 -12.17 -6.31
N ASP A 78 -8.77 -12.84 -7.47
CA ASP A 78 -7.53 -13.03 -8.23
C ASP A 78 -7.02 -11.76 -8.92
N LEU A 79 -7.88 -10.74 -9.04
CA LEU A 79 -7.49 -9.40 -9.48
C LEU A 79 -7.17 -8.48 -8.30
N ASN A 80 -7.82 -8.69 -7.15
CA ASN A 80 -7.74 -7.82 -5.97
C ASN A 80 -6.31 -7.67 -5.46
N TRP A 81 -5.60 -8.78 -5.23
CA TRP A 81 -4.23 -8.72 -4.70
C TRP A 81 -3.31 -7.93 -5.65
N LEU A 82 -3.49 -8.08 -6.95
CA LEU A 82 -2.67 -7.44 -7.97
C LEU A 82 -2.98 -5.94 -8.02
N MET A 83 -4.26 -5.58 -8.06
CA MET A 83 -4.69 -4.18 -8.08
C MET A 83 -4.23 -3.43 -6.83
N ASN A 84 -4.39 -4.01 -5.64
CA ASN A 84 -3.89 -3.38 -4.42
C ASN A 84 -2.36 -3.28 -4.41
N SER A 85 -1.64 -4.34 -4.79
CA SER A 85 -0.16 -4.30 -4.88
C SER A 85 0.34 -3.21 -5.85
N MET A 86 -0.35 -3.01 -6.97
CA MET A 86 -0.04 -1.97 -7.95
C MET A 86 -0.40 -0.57 -7.44
N GLY A 87 -1.52 -0.43 -6.74
CA GLY A 87 -1.94 0.82 -6.11
C GLY A 87 -0.98 1.24 -5.01
N ASP A 88 -0.57 0.30 -4.17
CA ASP A 88 0.42 0.51 -3.11
C ASP A 88 1.78 0.90 -3.70
N ALA A 89 2.26 0.17 -4.70
CA ALA A 89 3.54 0.49 -5.34
C ALA A 89 3.52 1.85 -6.05
N GLY A 90 2.43 2.16 -6.75
CA GLY A 90 2.31 3.36 -7.57
C GLY A 90 1.92 4.59 -6.76
N THR A 91 0.73 4.56 -6.17
CA THR A 91 0.17 5.71 -5.45
C THR A 91 0.87 5.93 -4.12
N VAL A 92 1.13 4.87 -3.35
CA VAL A 92 1.71 5.03 -2.00
C VAL A 92 3.23 5.14 -2.08
N LEU A 93 3.93 4.14 -2.61
CA LEU A 93 5.38 4.09 -2.56
C LEU A 93 6.03 5.12 -3.50
N LEU A 94 5.71 5.10 -4.81
CA LEU A 94 6.26 6.13 -5.72
C LEU A 94 5.73 7.53 -5.39
N GLY A 95 4.47 7.65 -4.96
CA GLY A 95 3.94 8.92 -4.44
C GLY A 95 4.76 9.45 -3.26
N GLY A 96 5.15 8.57 -2.33
CA GLY A 96 6.02 8.89 -1.20
C GLY A 96 7.40 9.35 -1.65
N ILE A 97 8.02 8.66 -2.61
CA ILE A 97 9.30 9.07 -3.23
C ILE A 97 9.18 10.46 -3.87
N TRP A 98 8.08 10.72 -4.57
CA TRP A 98 7.83 12.02 -5.16
C TRP A 98 7.65 13.12 -4.10
N LEU A 99 6.94 12.84 -3.01
CA LEU A 99 6.80 13.78 -1.89
C LEU A 99 8.13 14.06 -1.20
N MET A 100 8.98 13.04 -0.99
CA MET A 100 10.35 13.23 -0.48
C MET A 100 11.11 14.21 -1.38
N TRP A 101 11.03 14.04 -2.70
CA TRP A 101 11.71 14.90 -3.66
C TRP A 101 11.22 16.35 -3.59
N ILE A 102 9.91 16.56 -3.61
CA ILE A 102 9.31 17.90 -3.60
C ILE A 102 9.59 18.62 -2.28
N THR A 103 9.40 17.96 -1.14
CA THR A 103 9.64 18.54 0.20
C THR A 103 11.12 18.88 0.45
N HIS A 104 12.04 18.25 -0.29
CA HIS A 104 13.48 18.51 -0.20
C HIS A 104 14.00 19.37 -1.35
N ASN A 105 13.17 20.27 -1.89
CA ASN A 105 13.54 21.21 -2.95
C ASN A 105 14.15 20.53 -4.18
N LYS A 106 13.63 19.35 -4.54
CA LYS A 106 14.07 18.54 -5.66
C LYS A 106 15.52 18.03 -5.55
N ASN A 107 16.06 17.95 -4.32
CA ASN A 107 17.43 17.50 -4.09
C ASN A 107 17.60 15.99 -4.36
N ILE A 108 18.34 15.66 -5.42
CA ILE A 108 18.58 14.27 -5.85
C ILE A 108 19.45 13.50 -4.82
N LEU A 109 20.26 14.19 -4.00
CA LEU A 109 21.11 13.53 -3.01
C LEU A 109 20.32 12.71 -2.00
N ILE A 110 19.04 13.05 -1.74
CA ILE A 110 18.21 12.26 -0.84
C ILE A 110 18.03 10.82 -1.34
N PHE A 111 18.16 10.58 -2.65
CA PHE A 111 18.08 9.25 -3.25
C PHE A 111 19.41 8.54 -3.36
N LYS A 112 20.53 9.19 -3.00
CA LYS A 112 21.89 8.61 -3.04
C LYS A 112 22.45 8.29 -1.66
N GLN A 113 21.97 8.98 -0.64
CA GLN A 113 22.40 8.80 0.74
C GLN A 113 21.22 8.88 1.70
N TRP A 114 21.32 8.16 2.81
CA TRP A 114 20.28 8.16 3.83
C TRP A 114 20.14 9.54 4.44
N LYS A 115 18.93 10.10 4.37
CA LYS A 115 18.55 11.31 5.10
C LYS A 115 17.32 11.05 5.94
N TRP A 116 17.47 11.24 7.26
CA TRP A 116 16.38 11.07 8.21
C TRP A 116 15.16 11.95 7.89
N SER A 117 15.38 13.19 7.48
CA SER A 117 14.28 14.09 7.10
C SER A 117 13.46 13.56 5.92
N ALA A 118 14.10 12.98 4.91
CA ALA A 118 13.42 12.38 3.76
C ALA A 118 12.73 11.07 4.16
N PHE A 119 13.38 10.25 4.98
CA PHE A 119 12.78 9.04 5.54
C PHE A 119 11.49 9.34 6.33
N PHE A 120 11.49 10.37 7.19
CA PHE A 120 10.30 10.75 7.94
C PHE A 120 9.14 11.19 7.04
N VAL A 121 9.42 11.88 5.92
CA VAL A 121 8.38 12.20 4.93
C VAL A 121 7.75 10.93 4.36
N LEU A 122 8.57 9.94 3.98
CA LEU A 122 8.07 8.66 3.46
C LEU A 122 7.25 7.90 4.50
N LEU A 123 7.77 7.79 5.73
CA LEU A 123 7.09 7.08 6.82
C LEU A 123 5.74 7.73 7.14
N LEU A 124 5.71 9.05 7.32
CA LEU A 124 4.47 9.79 7.59
C LEU A 124 3.48 9.61 6.45
N TRP A 125 3.93 9.65 5.20
CA TRP A 125 3.08 9.43 4.04
C TRP A 125 2.47 8.03 4.03
N CYS A 126 3.30 6.98 4.16
CA CYS A 126 2.85 5.59 4.15
C CYS A 126 1.82 5.31 5.25
N VAL A 127 2.10 5.74 6.49
CA VAL A 127 1.17 5.55 7.62
C VAL A 127 -0.11 6.37 7.41
N SER A 128 -0.01 7.64 7.01
CA SER A 128 -1.19 8.49 6.83
C SER A 128 -2.08 8.02 5.68
N GLN A 129 -1.49 7.55 4.58
CA GLN A 129 -2.23 6.96 3.47
C GLN A 129 -2.96 5.69 3.91
N ASN A 130 -2.30 4.81 4.65
CA ASN A 130 -2.93 3.59 5.12
C ASN A 130 -4.06 3.87 6.12
N ILE A 131 -3.87 4.82 7.04
CA ILE A 131 -4.95 5.33 7.90
C ILE A 131 -6.15 5.80 7.06
N PHE A 132 -5.91 6.56 5.99
CA PHE A 132 -6.99 7.01 5.10
C PHE A 132 -7.69 5.85 4.39
N VAL A 133 -6.93 4.87 3.89
CA VAL A 133 -7.47 3.67 3.25
C VAL A 133 -8.33 2.86 4.21
N GLU A 134 -7.83 2.56 5.41
CA GLU A 134 -8.60 1.83 6.43
C GLU A 134 -9.85 2.59 6.85
N MET A 135 -9.74 3.90 7.09
CA MET A 135 -10.85 4.68 7.61
C MET A 135 -11.89 5.06 6.55
N PHE A 136 -11.58 5.11 5.26
CA PHE A 136 -12.51 5.64 4.25
C PHE A 136 -12.75 4.72 3.06
N LEU A 137 -11.83 3.80 2.77
CA LEU A 137 -11.93 2.90 1.62
C LEU A 137 -12.31 1.49 2.05
N TYR A 138 -11.58 0.93 3.01
CA TYR A 138 -11.62 -0.48 3.37
C TYR A 138 -12.10 -0.74 4.80
N HIS A 139 -12.78 0.22 5.43
CA HIS A 139 -13.33 0.02 6.78
C HIS A 139 -14.21 -1.24 6.85
N ASP A 140 -15.07 -1.44 5.86
CA ASP A 140 -15.91 -2.64 5.74
C ASP A 140 -15.12 -3.91 5.41
N GLN A 141 -13.82 -3.87 5.14
CA GLN A 141 -13.03 -5.07 4.84
C GLN A 141 -12.05 -5.42 5.95
N LEU A 142 -11.61 -4.41 6.71
CA LEU A 142 -10.55 -4.47 7.70
C LEU A 142 -11.03 -4.18 9.13
N SER A 143 -12.35 -4.10 9.33
CA SER A 143 -12.95 -3.84 10.64
C SER A 143 -12.83 -5.02 11.60
N GLU A 144 -13.07 -4.74 12.88
CA GLU A 144 -13.20 -5.76 13.92
C GLU A 144 -14.20 -6.86 13.53
N GLY A 145 -13.82 -8.12 13.81
CA GLY A 145 -14.56 -9.31 13.40
C GLY A 145 -14.18 -9.84 12.01
N LYS A 146 -13.29 -9.15 11.27
CA LYS A 146 -12.75 -9.63 9.98
C LYS A 146 -11.32 -10.11 10.15
N THR A 147 -11.14 -11.42 10.14
CA THR A 147 -9.86 -12.03 10.50
C THR A 147 -8.85 -11.84 9.38
N LEU A 148 -7.78 -11.07 9.63
CA LEU A 148 -6.68 -10.92 8.68
C LEU A 148 -5.67 -12.05 8.83
N SER A 149 -5.28 -12.62 7.69
CA SER A 149 -4.26 -13.67 7.63
C SER A 149 -2.94 -13.16 8.20
N TRP A 150 -2.16 -14.08 8.75
CA TRP A 150 -0.73 -13.85 8.94
C TRP A 150 -0.05 -13.52 7.60
N ALA A 151 0.93 -12.63 7.62
CA ALA A 151 1.77 -12.33 6.46
C ALA A 151 3.22 -11.96 6.86
N PRO A 152 4.19 -12.04 5.94
CA PRO A 152 5.59 -11.69 6.23
C PRO A 152 5.81 -10.28 6.79
N LEU A 153 5.05 -9.29 6.32
CA LEU A 153 5.10 -7.91 6.84
C LEU A 153 3.97 -7.59 7.83
N SER A 154 3.18 -8.59 8.21
CA SER A 154 2.17 -8.55 9.26
C SER A 154 2.29 -9.80 10.14
N PRO A 155 3.41 -9.92 10.87
CA PRO A 155 3.90 -11.20 11.36
C PRO A 155 3.17 -11.71 12.61
N PHE A 156 2.38 -10.88 13.27
CA PHE A 156 1.53 -11.34 14.37
C PHE A 156 0.15 -11.78 13.89
N GLY A 157 -0.20 -11.48 12.63
CA GLY A 157 -1.40 -11.96 11.96
C GLY A 157 -2.67 -11.83 12.83
N PRO A 158 -3.56 -12.83 12.81
CA PRO A 158 -4.78 -12.79 13.63
C PRO A 158 -4.50 -12.99 15.13
N TYR A 159 -3.31 -13.48 15.49
CA TYR A 159 -3.00 -13.90 16.87
C TYR A 159 -2.77 -12.72 17.81
N PHE A 160 -2.25 -11.60 17.30
CA PHE A 160 -2.11 -10.35 18.06
C PHE A 160 -2.36 -9.14 17.16
N ASN A 161 -3.61 -8.71 17.12
CA ASN A 161 -4.06 -7.59 16.31
C ASN A 161 -4.97 -6.64 17.11
N PRO A 162 -4.46 -5.91 18.12
CA PRO A 162 -5.27 -4.97 18.88
C PRO A 162 -5.73 -3.79 18.01
N THR A 163 -6.90 -3.27 18.31
CA THR A 163 -7.37 -1.96 17.82
C THR A 163 -6.47 -0.87 18.41
N LEU A 164 -5.86 -0.07 17.54
CA LEU A 164 -5.02 1.07 17.91
C LEU A 164 -5.83 2.35 18.08
N PHE A 165 -6.85 2.51 17.25
CA PHE A 165 -7.71 3.68 17.22
C PHE A 165 -9.09 3.31 16.69
N GLU A 166 -10.12 3.95 17.24
CA GLU A 166 -11.50 3.78 16.81
C GLU A 166 -12.19 5.14 16.68
N PHE A 167 -12.90 5.35 15.59
CA PHE A 167 -13.70 6.55 15.37
C PHE A 167 -14.90 6.26 14.47
N ASN A 168 -16.11 6.60 14.93
CA ASN A 168 -17.37 6.34 14.23
C ASN A 168 -17.50 4.88 13.74
N GLU A 169 -17.28 3.91 14.63
CA GLU A 169 -17.37 2.45 14.34
C GLU A 169 -16.32 1.95 13.33
N ARG A 170 -15.32 2.78 13.01
CA ARG A 170 -14.20 2.41 12.15
C ARG A 170 -12.95 2.22 12.98
N THR A 171 -12.31 1.07 12.80
CA THR A 171 -11.15 0.66 13.57
C THR A 171 -9.89 0.70 12.71
N ILE A 172 -8.80 1.13 13.33
CA ILE A 172 -7.44 0.94 12.82
C ILE A 172 -6.79 -0.13 13.67
N MET A 173 -6.28 -1.18 13.03
CA MET A 173 -5.69 -2.32 13.74
C MET A 173 -4.17 -2.33 13.62
N LEU A 174 -3.48 -3.00 14.55
CA LEU A 174 -2.02 -3.03 14.55
C LEU A 174 -1.45 -3.70 13.28
N GLN A 175 -1.95 -4.87 12.92
CA GLN A 175 -1.42 -5.68 11.81
C GLN A 175 -1.59 -5.04 10.44
N THR A 176 -2.58 -4.16 10.26
CA THR A 176 -2.74 -3.41 9.01
C THR A 176 -1.73 -2.27 8.91
N GLN A 177 -1.25 -1.74 10.04
CA GLN A 177 -0.27 -0.65 10.09
C GLN A 177 1.18 -1.11 10.04
N ILE A 178 1.51 -2.31 10.56
CA ILE A 178 2.91 -2.81 10.58
C ILE A 178 3.58 -2.77 9.20
N PRO A 179 2.96 -3.23 8.10
CA PRO A 179 3.58 -3.16 6.77
C PRO A 179 4.06 -1.75 6.44
N TRP A 180 3.25 -0.74 6.75
CA TRP A 180 3.52 0.66 6.43
C TRP A 180 4.50 1.36 7.36
N ILE A 181 4.76 0.79 8.52
CA ILE A 181 5.83 1.23 9.43
C ILE A 181 7.17 0.60 9.02
N VAL A 182 7.15 -0.67 8.61
CA VAL A 182 8.34 -1.46 8.32
C VAL A 182 8.86 -1.23 6.89
N LEU A 183 7.98 -1.23 5.90
CA LEU A 183 8.32 -1.14 4.48
C LEU A 183 9.13 0.13 4.12
N PRO A 184 8.82 1.33 4.63
CA PRO A 184 9.59 2.54 4.29
C PRO A 184 11.10 2.40 4.51
N TRP A 185 11.52 1.64 5.53
CA TRP A 185 12.94 1.42 5.83
C TRP A 185 13.65 0.68 4.69
N PHE A 186 13.06 -0.45 4.28
CA PHE A 186 13.60 -1.28 3.22
C PHE A 186 13.47 -0.58 1.87
N PHE A 187 12.34 0.05 1.62
CA PHE A 187 12.06 0.72 0.35
C PHE A 187 13.03 1.89 0.11
N TYR A 188 13.24 2.74 1.11
CA TYR A 188 14.19 3.86 0.98
C TYR A 188 15.63 3.37 0.80
N LYS A 189 16.02 2.31 1.52
CA LYS A 189 17.34 1.68 1.34
C LYS A 189 17.51 1.11 -0.07
N THR A 190 16.47 0.51 -0.63
CA THR A 190 16.47 0.01 -2.02
C THR A 190 16.66 1.16 -3.02
N VAL A 191 15.97 2.29 -2.84
CA VAL A 191 16.15 3.48 -3.68
C VAL A 191 17.61 3.93 -3.70
N ILE A 192 18.22 4.01 -2.52
CA ILE A 192 19.63 4.39 -2.37
C ILE A 192 20.55 3.40 -3.09
N ASN A 193 20.32 2.09 -2.92
CA ASN A 193 21.13 1.07 -3.57
C ASN A 193 21.03 1.10 -5.10
N LEU A 194 19.86 1.39 -5.65
CA LEU A 194 19.66 1.56 -7.10
C LEU A 194 20.35 2.82 -7.66
N ASN A 195 20.73 3.76 -6.79
CA ASN A 195 21.34 5.04 -7.14
C ASN A 195 22.79 5.19 -6.67
N LYS A 196 23.46 4.10 -6.26
CA LYS A 196 24.85 4.10 -5.77
C LYS A 196 25.92 4.30 -6.85
N ASN A 197 25.51 4.50 -8.10
CA ASN A 197 26.40 4.76 -9.24
C ASN A 197 26.38 6.24 -9.63
#